data_AF-A0A1H7EKZ3-F1
#
_entry.id   AF-A0A1H7EKZ3-F1
#
_cell.length_a   1.000
_cell.length_b   1.000
_cell.length_c   1.000
_cell.angle_alpha   90.00
_cell.angle_beta   90.00
_cell.angle_gamma   90.00
#
_symmetry.space_group_name_H-M   'P 1'
#
loop_
_entity.id
_entity.type
_entity.pdbx_description
1 polymer ?
#
loop_
_entity_poly.entity_id
_entity_poly.type
_entity_poly.pdbx_seq_one_letter_code
_entity_poly.pdbx_strand_id
1 'polypeptide(L)'
;MPDVPDPPDWAARAEPVDDVRIDVAFIVEPSFYYGPSSQISPEQWETLREPLYMPEIPGAAQGFVLSADCTGREDALCRHYRDLLAKAARHGKDPADGTHFWSRPVVHAPGRLLVEFPWHDRFSDARAFLESLAPGTPGEVFSDYEQGWYLDLRLHDGTLYLRNDDPDEGTIFHNLRFAYAPVRAQVDGVLARVEALIARLTDALGRDHWTHGQPD
;
A
#
# COMPACT_ATOMS: atom_id res chain seq x y z
N MET A 1 -24.26 29.45 4.33
CA MET A 1 -23.25 28.51 3.81
C MET A 1 -22.37 28.13 4.97
N PRO A 2 -22.08 26.83 5.22
CA PRO A 2 -20.99 26.49 6.11
C PRO A 2 -19.71 27.14 5.58
N ASP A 3 -18.89 27.64 6.48
CA ASP A 3 -17.60 28.26 6.18
C ASP A 3 -16.70 27.16 5.59
N VAL A 4 -16.28 27.33 4.33
CA VAL A 4 -15.32 26.41 3.72
C VAL A 4 -13.95 26.82 4.25
N PRO A 5 -13.20 25.93 4.92
CA PRO A 5 -11.87 26.27 5.42
C PRO A 5 -11.00 26.78 4.28
N ASP A 6 -10.22 27.82 4.52
CA ASP A 6 -9.18 28.26 3.58
C ASP A 6 -8.27 27.09 3.20
N PRO A 7 -7.74 27.05 1.96
CA PRO A 7 -6.79 26.02 1.59
C PRO A 7 -5.52 26.17 2.46
N PRO A 8 -4.79 25.07 2.72
CA PRO A 8 -3.56 25.16 3.50
C PRO A 8 -2.53 26.06 2.79
N ASP A 9 -1.65 26.71 3.57
CA ASP A 9 -0.67 27.67 3.07
C ASP A 9 0.27 27.10 1.99
N TRP A 10 0.53 25.80 2.04
CA TRP A 10 1.35 25.06 1.10
C TRP A 10 0.63 24.66 -0.20
N ALA A 11 -0.71 24.72 -0.25
CA ALA A 11 -1.52 24.33 -1.41
C ALA A 11 -1.17 25.11 -2.68
N ALA A 12 -0.76 26.37 -2.53
CA ALA A 12 -0.39 27.24 -3.66
C ALA A 12 0.83 26.71 -4.45
N ARG A 13 1.65 25.84 -3.84
CA ARG A 13 2.86 25.27 -4.44
C ARG A 13 2.67 23.83 -4.92
N ALA A 14 1.45 23.28 -4.80
CA ALA A 14 1.18 21.90 -5.15
C ALA A 14 1.21 21.67 -6.68
N GLU A 15 1.98 20.67 -7.11
CA GLU A 15 2.09 20.22 -8.50
C GLU A 15 0.77 19.59 -8.94
N PRO A 16 0.15 20.04 -10.05
CA PRO A 16 -1.05 19.40 -10.57
C PRO A 16 -0.72 18.02 -11.15
N VAL A 17 -1.55 17.03 -10.83
CA VAL A 17 -1.45 15.67 -11.38
C VAL A 17 -2.81 15.24 -11.92
N ASP A 18 -2.81 14.78 -13.17
CA ASP A 18 -3.99 14.25 -13.84
C ASP A 18 -4.04 12.71 -13.74
N ASP A 19 -5.21 12.15 -14.00
CA ASP A 19 -5.43 10.69 -14.07
C ASP A 19 -4.97 9.91 -12.81
N VAL A 20 -5.10 10.55 -11.64
CA VAL A 20 -4.75 9.93 -10.36
C VAL A 20 -5.65 8.72 -10.06
N ARG A 21 -4.99 7.64 -9.65
CA ARG A 21 -5.58 6.37 -9.26
C ARG A 21 -5.19 6.01 -7.83
N ILE A 22 -6.12 5.38 -7.14
CA ILE A 22 -5.89 4.77 -5.83
C ILE A 22 -6.01 3.25 -5.95
N ASP A 23 -5.13 2.53 -5.27
CA ASP A 23 -5.18 1.07 -5.23
C ASP A 23 -4.52 0.54 -3.94
N VAL A 24 -4.49 -0.78 -3.78
CA VAL A 24 -3.71 -1.47 -2.76
C VAL A 24 -2.67 -2.35 -3.44
N ALA A 25 -1.41 -2.18 -3.04
CA ALA A 25 -0.28 -2.99 -3.48
C ALA A 25 -0.06 -4.16 -2.51
N PHE A 26 0.01 -5.37 -3.04
CA PHE A 26 0.37 -6.58 -2.31
C PHE A 26 1.85 -6.91 -2.55
N ILE A 27 2.62 -7.10 -1.49
CA ILE A 27 4.04 -7.44 -1.61
C ILE A 27 4.22 -8.85 -2.18
N VAL A 28 5.10 -8.98 -3.17
CA VAL A 28 5.50 -10.24 -3.81
C VAL A 28 7.03 -10.27 -3.96
N GLU A 29 7.72 -10.68 -2.90
CA GLU A 29 9.18 -10.71 -2.91
C GLU A 29 9.74 -11.82 -3.80
N PRO A 30 10.88 -11.61 -4.49
CA PRO A 30 11.46 -12.61 -5.38
C PRO A 30 12.09 -13.81 -4.65
N SER A 31 12.30 -13.69 -3.36
CA SER A 31 12.97 -14.72 -2.56
C SER A 31 12.46 -14.74 -1.13
N PHE A 32 12.52 -15.92 -0.53
CA PHE A 32 12.29 -16.14 0.89
C PHE A 32 13.62 -16.23 1.62
N TYR A 33 13.87 -15.29 2.54
CA TYR A 33 15.04 -15.31 3.41
C TYR A 33 14.74 -16.07 4.71
N TYR A 34 15.61 -17.01 5.09
CA TYR A 34 15.42 -17.86 6.26
C TYR A 34 16.54 -17.73 7.30
N GLY A 35 17.41 -16.74 7.16
CA GLY A 35 18.49 -16.47 8.11
C GLY A 35 18.06 -15.73 9.40
N PRO A 36 19.04 -15.17 10.14
CA PRO A 36 18.78 -14.34 11.33
C PRO A 36 18.05 -13.04 10.98
N SER A 37 17.23 -12.51 11.89
CA SER A 37 16.47 -11.27 11.68
C SER A 37 17.28 -9.98 11.87
N SER A 38 18.50 -10.06 12.39
CA SER A 38 19.36 -8.89 12.65
C SER A 38 20.83 -9.24 12.43
N GLN A 39 21.65 -8.20 12.26
CA GLN A 39 23.10 -8.33 12.04
C GLN A 39 23.45 -9.23 10.84
N ILE A 40 22.66 -9.11 9.77
CA ILE A 40 22.79 -9.93 8.56
C ILE A 40 24.00 -9.43 7.74
N SER A 41 24.96 -10.31 7.46
CA SER A 41 26.01 -10.02 6.49
C SER A 41 25.48 -10.15 5.05
N PRO A 42 26.06 -9.45 4.05
CA PRO A 42 25.68 -9.61 2.65
C PRO A 42 25.81 -11.06 2.15
N GLU A 43 26.84 -11.78 2.59
CA GLU A 43 27.04 -13.19 2.26
C GLU A 43 25.94 -14.07 2.86
N GLN A 44 25.52 -13.80 4.10
CA GLN A 44 24.40 -14.50 4.73
C GLN A 44 23.09 -14.21 4.00
N TRP A 45 22.84 -12.96 3.61
CA TRP A 45 21.65 -12.58 2.82
C TRP A 45 21.58 -13.38 1.51
N GLU A 46 22.69 -13.47 0.80
CA GLU A 46 22.76 -14.17 -0.49
C GLU A 46 22.66 -15.69 -0.36
N THR A 47 23.23 -16.28 0.69
CA THR A 47 23.28 -17.74 0.87
C THR A 47 22.06 -18.31 1.60
N LEU A 48 21.36 -17.51 2.40
CA LEU A 48 20.20 -17.94 3.20
C LEU A 48 18.88 -17.45 2.61
N ARG A 49 18.79 -17.43 1.28
CA ARG A 49 17.56 -17.13 0.55
C ARG A 49 17.26 -18.19 -0.50
N GLU A 50 15.99 -18.43 -0.74
CA GLU A 50 15.51 -19.30 -1.81
C GLU A 50 14.55 -18.54 -2.73
N PRO A 51 14.61 -18.76 -4.05
CA PRO A 51 13.72 -18.07 -4.98
C PRO A 51 12.26 -18.45 -4.75
N LEU A 52 11.35 -17.49 -4.86
CA LEU A 52 9.91 -17.71 -4.84
C LEU A 52 9.36 -17.83 -6.25
N TYR A 53 8.24 -18.54 -6.41
CA TYR A 53 7.46 -18.54 -7.63
C TYR A 53 7.01 -17.11 -7.92
N MET A 54 7.47 -16.53 -9.02
CA MET A 54 7.03 -15.20 -9.43
C MET A 54 5.78 -15.28 -10.29
N PRO A 55 4.68 -14.62 -9.88
CA PRO A 55 3.46 -14.61 -10.67
C PRO A 55 3.64 -13.73 -11.90
N GLU A 56 3.04 -14.14 -13.04
CA GLU A 56 3.02 -13.36 -14.28
C GLU A 56 1.97 -12.24 -14.20
N ILE A 57 2.16 -11.33 -13.23
CA ILE A 57 1.30 -10.18 -12.96
C ILE A 57 2.16 -8.91 -13.12
N PRO A 58 1.66 -7.86 -13.81
CA PRO A 58 2.32 -6.56 -13.83
C PRO A 58 2.70 -6.09 -12.41
N GLY A 59 3.89 -5.54 -12.23
CA GLY A 59 4.40 -5.18 -10.90
C GLY A 59 5.29 -6.25 -10.27
N ALA A 60 5.05 -7.54 -10.51
CA ALA A 60 5.63 -8.60 -9.68
C ALA A 60 7.17 -8.58 -9.65
N ALA A 61 7.82 -8.27 -10.79
CA ALA A 61 9.28 -8.14 -10.87
C ALA A 61 9.84 -6.94 -10.08
N GLN A 62 9.00 -5.95 -9.76
CA GLN A 62 9.32 -4.81 -8.90
C GLN A 62 9.04 -5.10 -7.40
N GLY A 63 8.57 -6.30 -7.05
CA GLY A 63 8.37 -6.71 -5.66
C GLY A 63 6.96 -6.46 -5.11
N PHE A 64 6.02 -5.98 -5.91
CA PHE A 64 4.62 -5.80 -5.51
C PHE A 64 3.67 -5.95 -6.70
N VAL A 65 2.40 -6.24 -6.45
CA VAL A 65 1.34 -6.24 -7.48
C VAL A 65 0.18 -5.37 -7.02
N LEU A 66 -0.43 -4.63 -7.95
CA LEU A 66 -1.63 -3.86 -7.64
C LEU A 66 -2.85 -4.78 -7.63
N SER A 67 -3.81 -4.50 -6.74
CA SER A 67 -5.03 -5.31 -6.67
C SER A 67 -5.81 -5.30 -7.99
N ALA A 68 -5.78 -4.20 -8.75
CA ALA A 68 -6.37 -4.14 -10.09
C ALA A 68 -5.75 -5.17 -11.04
N ASP A 69 -4.41 -5.32 -11.03
CA ASP A 69 -3.66 -6.22 -11.93
C ASP A 69 -3.82 -7.71 -11.57
N CYS A 70 -4.27 -7.99 -10.35
CA CYS A 70 -4.55 -9.34 -9.86
C CYS A 70 -5.87 -9.90 -10.39
N THR A 71 -6.78 -9.06 -10.90
CA THR A 71 -8.08 -9.49 -11.42
C THR A 71 -7.92 -10.49 -12.56
N GLY A 72 -8.50 -11.68 -12.41
CA GLY A 72 -8.35 -12.79 -13.36
C GLY A 72 -7.00 -13.52 -13.32
N ARG A 73 -6.11 -13.14 -12.39
CA ARG A 73 -4.79 -13.75 -12.16
C ARG A 73 -4.60 -14.20 -10.71
N GLU A 74 -5.68 -14.31 -9.96
CA GLU A 74 -5.63 -14.56 -8.52
C GLU A 74 -4.99 -15.92 -8.20
N ASP A 75 -5.12 -16.92 -9.08
CA ASP A 75 -4.48 -18.22 -8.90
C ASP A 75 -2.95 -18.15 -8.99
N ALA A 76 -2.40 -17.26 -9.83
CA ALA A 76 -0.96 -17.02 -9.90
C ALA A 76 -0.47 -16.39 -8.59
N LEU A 77 -1.23 -15.42 -8.05
CA LEU A 77 -0.92 -14.82 -6.75
C LEU A 77 -1.04 -15.84 -5.61
N CYS A 78 -2.08 -16.69 -5.61
CA CYS A 78 -2.22 -17.80 -4.66
C CYS A 78 -1.01 -18.73 -4.72
N ARG A 79 -0.52 -19.06 -5.92
CA ARG A 79 0.64 -19.94 -6.10
C ARG A 79 1.91 -19.33 -5.51
N HIS A 80 2.10 -18.01 -5.64
CA HIS A 80 3.21 -17.30 -5.00
C HIS A 80 3.17 -17.47 -3.48
N TYR A 81 2.04 -17.14 -2.85
CA TYR A 81 1.93 -17.24 -1.38
C TYR A 81 1.95 -18.69 -0.87
N ARG A 82 1.42 -19.67 -1.61
CA ARG A 82 1.58 -21.09 -1.25
C ARG A 82 3.04 -21.52 -1.25
N ASP A 83 3.81 -21.08 -2.24
CA ASP A 83 5.24 -21.36 -2.31
C ASP A 83 6.00 -20.71 -1.15
N LEU A 84 5.67 -19.46 -0.81
CA LEU A 84 6.18 -18.79 0.40
C LEU A 84 5.90 -19.60 1.66
N LEU A 85 4.63 -19.96 1.91
CA LEU A 85 4.24 -20.72 3.11
C LEU A 85 4.95 -22.07 3.18
N ALA A 86 5.10 -22.77 2.04
CA ALA A 86 5.80 -24.04 1.98
C ALA A 86 7.29 -23.89 2.34
N LYS A 87 7.95 -22.85 1.84
CA LYS A 87 9.35 -22.56 2.17
C LYS A 87 9.53 -22.14 3.61
N ALA A 88 8.64 -21.30 4.15
CA ALA A 88 8.67 -20.89 5.54
C ALA A 88 8.50 -22.09 6.49
N ALA A 89 7.53 -22.96 6.22
CA ALA A 89 7.30 -24.18 6.99
C ALA A 89 8.51 -25.12 7.00
N ARG A 90 9.17 -25.32 5.85
CA ARG A 90 10.38 -26.15 5.75
C ARG A 90 11.54 -25.62 6.60
N HIS A 91 11.62 -24.30 6.78
CA HIS A 91 12.67 -23.65 7.57
C HIS A 91 12.26 -23.30 9.01
N GLY A 92 11.03 -23.68 9.43
CA GLY A 92 10.53 -23.40 10.77
C GLY A 92 10.39 -21.90 11.07
N LYS A 93 10.07 -21.10 10.05
CA LYS A 93 9.87 -19.65 10.16
C LYS A 93 8.39 -19.30 10.12
N ASP A 94 7.97 -18.29 10.86
CA ASP A 94 6.66 -17.65 10.64
C ASP A 94 6.81 -16.62 9.51
N PRO A 95 6.14 -16.80 8.36
CA PRO A 95 6.20 -15.82 7.28
C PRO A 95 5.49 -14.50 7.61
N ALA A 96 4.75 -14.43 8.72
CA ALA A 96 4.17 -13.19 9.24
C ALA A 96 5.18 -12.27 9.94
N ASP A 97 6.36 -12.77 10.32
CA ASP A 97 7.45 -11.99 10.94
C ASP A 97 8.16 -11.06 9.94
N GLY A 98 7.86 -11.20 8.64
CA GLY A 98 8.45 -10.43 7.56
C GLY A 98 7.45 -9.55 6.82
N THR A 99 7.93 -9.01 5.70
CA THR A 99 7.22 -8.08 4.81
C THR A 99 6.27 -8.77 3.83
N HIS A 100 6.32 -10.11 3.74
CA HIS A 100 5.70 -10.86 2.66
C HIS A 100 4.18 -10.73 2.59
N PHE A 101 3.51 -10.44 3.70
CA PHE A 101 2.07 -10.25 3.76
C PHE A 101 1.66 -8.79 3.92
N TRP A 102 2.55 -7.87 3.58
CA TRP A 102 2.20 -6.45 3.57
C TRP A 102 1.25 -6.13 2.42
N SER A 103 0.26 -5.30 2.72
CA SER A 103 -0.66 -4.72 1.74
C SER A 103 -0.82 -3.24 2.00
N ARG A 104 -0.36 -2.40 1.08
CA ARG A 104 -0.19 -0.95 1.27
C ARG A 104 -1.16 -0.16 0.39
N PRO A 105 -1.81 0.90 0.89
CA PRO A 105 -2.48 1.84 0.00
C PRO A 105 -1.44 2.51 -0.90
N VAL A 106 -1.82 2.81 -2.14
CA VAL A 106 -0.97 3.53 -3.08
C VAL A 106 -1.77 4.59 -3.83
N VAL A 107 -1.11 5.72 -4.10
CA VAL A 107 -1.61 6.73 -5.02
C VAL A 107 -0.66 6.78 -6.20
N HIS A 108 -1.19 6.66 -7.41
CA HIS A 108 -0.38 6.59 -8.62
C HIS A 108 -1.03 7.28 -9.81
N ALA A 109 -0.23 7.58 -10.83
CA ALA A 109 -0.67 8.07 -12.13
C ALA A 109 -0.02 7.20 -13.22
N PRO A 110 -0.42 7.32 -14.50
CA PRO A 110 0.22 6.58 -15.59
C PRO A 110 1.74 6.74 -15.59
N GLY A 111 2.46 5.62 -15.40
CA GLY A 111 3.92 5.58 -15.41
C GLY A 111 4.63 6.11 -14.16
N ARG A 112 3.91 6.50 -13.09
CA ARG A 112 4.51 7.07 -11.88
C ARG A 112 3.74 6.67 -10.61
N LEU A 113 4.45 6.09 -9.64
CA LEU A 113 3.97 6.01 -8.25
C LEU A 113 4.10 7.40 -7.63
N LEU A 114 3.02 7.91 -7.06
CA LEU A 114 2.97 9.28 -6.51
C LEU A 114 3.19 9.28 -5.00
N VAL A 115 2.62 8.30 -4.31
CA VAL A 115 2.73 8.16 -2.86
C VAL A 115 2.81 6.68 -2.51
N GLU A 116 3.82 6.37 -1.70
CA GLU A 116 3.92 5.12 -0.96
C GLU A 116 3.72 5.41 0.54
N PHE A 117 3.15 4.45 1.24
CA PHE A 117 2.86 4.53 2.66
C PHE A 117 3.79 3.53 3.37
N PRO A 118 4.98 3.98 3.80
CA PRO A 118 6.04 3.06 4.22
C PRO A 118 5.69 2.23 5.46
N TRP A 119 4.71 2.66 6.25
CA TRP A 119 4.31 2.04 7.52
C TRP A 119 2.91 1.42 7.51
N HIS A 120 2.19 1.50 6.38
CA HIS A 120 0.83 0.97 6.26
C HIS A 120 0.88 -0.47 5.75
N ASP A 121 1.20 -1.40 6.64
CA ASP A 121 1.51 -2.76 6.24
C ASP A 121 0.30 -3.67 6.15
N ARG A 122 -0.88 -3.23 6.59
CA ARG A 122 -2.10 -4.06 6.63
C ARG A 122 -3.24 -3.44 5.85
N PHE A 123 -4.18 -4.30 5.45
CA PHE A 123 -5.38 -3.82 4.76
C PHE A 123 -6.27 -2.97 5.67
N SER A 124 -6.20 -3.10 7.01
CA SER A 124 -6.85 -2.16 7.92
C SER A 124 -6.42 -0.72 7.68
N ASP A 125 -5.13 -0.50 7.45
CA ASP A 125 -4.53 0.83 7.31
C ASP A 125 -4.88 1.39 5.93
N ALA A 126 -4.76 0.54 4.90
CA ALA A 126 -5.20 0.85 3.55
C ALA A 126 -6.71 1.19 3.50
N ARG A 127 -7.56 0.43 4.21
CA ARG A 127 -9.00 0.68 4.30
C ARG A 127 -9.27 2.03 4.96
N ALA A 128 -8.61 2.35 6.07
CA ALA A 128 -8.79 3.63 6.75
C ALA A 128 -8.46 4.81 5.82
N PHE A 129 -7.37 4.72 5.06
CA PHE A 129 -7.05 5.72 4.02
C PHE A 129 -8.12 5.79 2.93
N LEU A 130 -8.55 4.67 2.35
CA LEU A 130 -9.55 4.65 1.28
C LEU A 130 -10.92 5.19 1.74
N GLU A 131 -11.37 4.82 2.94
CA GLU A 131 -12.63 5.28 3.52
C GLU A 131 -12.60 6.78 3.84
N SER A 132 -11.43 7.33 4.18
CA SER A 132 -11.25 8.77 4.43
C SER A 132 -11.61 9.63 3.21
N LEU A 133 -11.48 9.09 2.00
CA LEU A 133 -11.83 9.76 0.74
C LEU A 133 -13.35 9.81 0.50
N ALA A 134 -14.15 9.01 1.22
CA ALA A 134 -15.57 8.83 0.95
C ALA A 134 -16.49 10.04 1.28
N PRO A 135 -16.29 10.78 2.39
CA PRO A 135 -17.25 11.79 2.86
C PRO A 135 -17.40 13.01 1.96
N GLY A 136 -16.32 13.43 1.30
CA GLY A 136 -16.32 14.61 0.43
C GLY A 136 -16.51 15.94 1.16
N THR A 137 -16.31 15.96 2.48
CA THR A 137 -16.37 17.16 3.30
C THR A 137 -15.09 17.97 3.12
N PRO A 138 -15.17 19.28 2.83
CA PRO A 138 -13.99 20.14 2.78
C PRO A 138 -13.24 20.16 4.12
N GLY A 139 -11.91 20.29 4.08
CA GLY A 139 -11.03 20.28 5.24
C GLY A 139 -10.07 19.09 5.22
N GLU A 140 -9.77 18.56 6.41
CA GLU A 140 -8.95 17.35 6.55
C GLU A 140 -9.67 16.13 5.98
N VAL A 141 -8.99 15.42 5.09
CA VAL A 141 -9.46 14.13 4.55
C VAL A 141 -8.72 13.01 5.28
N PHE A 142 -7.39 13.09 5.31
CA PHE A 142 -6.53 12.11 5.95
C PHE A 142 -5.28 12.82 6.48
N SER A 143 -4.85 12.49 7.68
CA SER A 143 -3.57 12.91 8.23
C SER A 143 -2.93 11.76 9.00
N ASP A 144 -1.63 11.59 8.81
CA ASP A 144 -0.88 10.55 9.51
C ASP A 144 0.56 10.99 9.73
N TYR A 145 1.09 10.73 10.92
CA TYR A 145 2.47 11.00 11.30
C TYR A 145 3.08 9.75 11.93
N GLU A 146 4.07 9.17 11.27
CA GLU A 146 4.73 7.99 11.76
C GLU A 146 6.23 7.99 11.43
N GLN A 147 7.05 7.85 12.48
CA GLN A 147 8.51 7.75 12.40
C GLN A 147 9.17 8.86 11.56
N GLY A 148 8.76 10.11 11.77
CA GLY A 148 9.30 11.27 11.04
C GLY A 148 8.68 11.48 9.67
N TRP A 149 7.74 10.63 9.23
CA TRP A 149 7.02 10.80 7.97
C TRP A 149 5.63 11.39 8.22
N TYR A 150 5.30 12.49 7.55
CA TYR A 150 4.00 13.13 7.63
C TYR A 150 3.28 13.10 6.29
N LEU A 151 2.04 12.61 6.30
CA LEU A 151 1.13 12.67 5.17
C LEU A 151 -0.07 13.54 5.55
N ASP A 152 -0.33 14.59 4.76
CA ASP A 152 -1.49 15.47 4.91
C ASP A 152 -2.28 15.49 3.61
N LEU A 153 -3.56 15.12 3.68
CA LEU A 153 -4.51 15.17 2.57
C LEU A 153 -5.68 16.08 2.93
N ARG A 154 -5.84 17.14 2.16
CA ARG A 154 -6.89 18.15 2.35
C ARG A 154 -7.80 18.21 1.14
N LEU A 155 -9.11 18.39 1.36
CA LEU A 155 -10.09 18.66 0.31
C LEU A 155 -10.50 20.13 0.39
N HIS A 156 -10.30 20.87 -0.70
CA HIS A 156 -10.77 22.24 -0.82
C HIS A 156 -11.28 22.50 -2.25
N ASP A 157 -12.50 23.02 -2.37
CA ASP A 157 -13.14 23.35 -3.65
C ASP A 157 -13.03 22.26 -4.73
N GLY A 158 -13.35 21.01 -4.36
CA GLY A 158 -13.30 19.86 -5.27
C GLY A 158 -11.88 19.40 -5.66
N THR A 159 -10.84 19.96 -5.06
CA THR A 159 -9.44 19.61 -5.26
C THR A 159 -8.88 18.94 -4.02
N LEU A 160 -8.25 17.78 -4.20
CA LEU A 160 -7.43 17.16 -3.18
C LEU A 160 -6.02 17.74 -3.25
N TYR A 161 -5.48 18.11 -2.10
CA TYR A 161 -4.11 18.55 -1.91
C TYR A 161 -3.42 17.53 -1.02
N LEU A 162 -2.37 16.92 -1.55
CA LEU A 162 -1.58 15.92 -0.84
C LEU A 162 -0.19 16.47 -0.60
N ARG A 163 0.23 16.50 0.67
CA ARG A 163 1.60 16.77 1.06
C ARG A 163 2.16 15.55 1.76
N ASN A 164 3.37 15.18 1.38
CA ASN A 164 4.15 14.13 2.00
C ASN A 164 5.54 14.69 2.27
N ASP A 165 5.92 14.77 3.54
CA ASP A 165 7.16 15.38 4.00
C ASP A 165 7.70 14.75 5.28
N ASP A 166 8.98 14.99 5.53
CA ASP A 166 9.62 14.77 6.82
C ASP A 166 9.71 16.13 7.52
N PRO A 167 8.83 16.43 8.50
CA PRO A 167 8.85 17.70 9.20
C PRO A 167 10.04 17.83 10.16
N ASP A 168 10.65 16.71 10.58
CA ASP A 168 11.80 16.69 11.49
C ASP A 168 13.09 17.09 10.74
N GLU A 169 13.21 16.68 9.48
CA GLU A 169 14.31 17.05 8.58
C GLU A 169 13.99 18.26 7.67
N GLY A 170 12.72 18.66 7.59
CA GLY A 170 12.24 19.74 6.72
C GLY A 170 12.23 19.38 5.23
N THR A 171 12.22 18.09 4.90
CA THR A 171 12.28 17.58 3.52
C THR A 171 10.88 17.34 2.98
N ILE A 172 10.49 17.98 1.87
CA ILE A 172 9.22 17.70 1.19
C ILE A 172 9.46 16.69 0.07
N PHE A 173 8.84 15.51 0.18
CA PHE A 173 8.92 14.46 -0.84
C PHE A 173 7.91 14.70 -1.96
N HIS A 174 6.66 15.01 -1.59
CA HIS A 174 5.58 15.29 -2.53
C HIS A 174 4.71 16.46 -2.05
N ASN A 175 4.31 17.31 -2.98
CA ASN A 175 3.29 18.32 -2.78
C ASN A 175 2.46 18.40 -4.05
N LEU A 176 1.32 17.71 -4.06
CA LEU A 176 0.52 17.39 -5.24
C LEU A 176 -0.90 17.93 -5.08
N ARG A 177 -1.56 18.20 -6.21
CA ARG A 177 -2.99 18.49 -6.25
C ARG A 177 -3.67 17.77 -7.40
N PHE A 178 -4.88 17.28 -7.18
CA PHE A 178 -5.64 16.52 -8.16
C PHE A 178 -7.15 16.59 -7.90
N ALA A 179 -7.96 16.28 -8.90
CA ALA A 179 -9.42 16.37 -8.80
C ALA A 179 -9.99 15.31 -7.84
N TYR A 180 -10.89 15.73 -6.94
CA TYR A 180 -11.50 14.85 -5.95
C TYR A 180 -12.46 13.82 -6.57
N ALA A 181 -13.36 14.27 -7.46
CA ALA A 181 -14.47 13.44 -7.93
C ALA A 181 -14.00 12.14 -8.64
N PRO A 182 -12.98 12.15 -9.52
CA PRO A 182 -12.45 10.92 -10.12
C PRO A 182 -11.82 9.97 -9.11
N VAL A 183 -11.18 10.49 -8.05
CA VAL A 183 -10.58 9.67 -6.98
C VAL A 183 -11.68 9.03 -6.13
N ARG A 184 -12.67 9.82 -5.69
CA ARG A 184 -13.80 9.31 -4.92
C ARG A 184 -14.56 8.20 -5.66
N ALA A 185 -14.74 8.34 -6.97
CA ALA A 185 -15.45 7.35 -7.77
C ALA A 185 -14.76 5.96 -7.79
N GLN A 186 -13.47 5.87 -7.42
CA GLN A 186 -12.72 4.61 -7.38
C GLN A 186 -12.90 3.85 -6.06
N VAL A 187 -13.16 4.57 -4.94
CA VAL A 187 -13.09 4.04 -3.56
C VAL A 187 -13.85 2.74 -3.39
N ASP A 188 -15.14 2.72 -3.71
CA ASP A 188 -16.01 1.56 -3.46
C ASP A 188 -15.57 0.34 -4.30
N GLY A 189 -15.13 0.59 -5.54
CA GLY A 189 -14.63 -0.46 -6.43
C GLY A 189 -13.27 -1.02 -6.03
N VAL A 190 -12.40 -0.19 -5.41
CA VAL A 190 -11.11 -0.62 -4.87
C VAL A 190 -11.33 -1.46 -3.61
N LEU A 191 -12.12 -0.96 -2.66
CA LEU A 191 -12.43 -1.68 -1.42
C LEU A 191 -13.02 -3.07 -1.70
N ALA A 192 -14.08 -3.14 -2.51
CA ALA A 192 -14.74 -4.42 -2.84
C ALA A 192 -13.78 -5.39 -3.54
N ARG A 193 -12.92 -4.89 -4.44
CA ARG A 193 -11.93 -5.72 -5.14
C ARG A 193 -10.89 -6.29 -4.19
N VAL A 194 -10.35 -5.47 -3.30
CA VAL A 194 -9.32 -5.89 -2.35
C VAL A 194 -9.89 -6.87 -1.33
N GLU A 195 -11.10 -6.63 -0.82
CA GLU A 195 -11.80 -7.55 0.08
C GLU A 195 -12.04 -8.91 -0.58
N ALA A 196 -12.52 -8.94 -1.83
CA ALA A 196 -12.72 -10.17 -2.57
C ALA A 196 -11.40 -10.92 -2.83
N LEU A 197 -10.32 -10.20 -3.12
CA LEU A 197 -8.99 -10.78 -3.31
C LEU A 197 -8.46 -11.40 -2.02
N ILE A 198 -8.53 -10.69 -0.88
CA ILE A 198 -8.12 -11.20 0.43
C ILE A 198 -8.95 -12.41 0.84
N ALA A 199 -10.26 -12.38 0.62
CA ALA A 199 -11.14 -13.53 0.90
C ALA A 199 -10.71 -14.76 0.09
N ARG A 200 -10.45 -14.60 -1.22
CA ARG A 200 -9.98 -15.70 -2.07
C ARG A 200 -8.62 -16.23 -1.65
N LEU A 201 -7.68 -15.35 -1.30
CA LEU A 201 -6.37 -15.75 -0.78
C LEU A 201 -6.50 -16.50 0.54
N THR A 202 -7.37 -16.02 1.44
CA THR A 202 -7.67 -16.65 2.72
C THR A 202 -8.24 -18.05 2.53
N ASP A 203 -9.22 -18.22 1.65
CA ASP A 203 -9.78 -19.54 1.31
C ASP A 203 -8.72 -20.48 0.73
N ALA A 204 -7.84 -19.95 -0.12
CA ALA A 204 -6.79 -20.72 -0.80
C ALA A 204 -5.63 -21.15 0.11
N LEU A 205 -5.39 -20.42 1.21
CA LEU A 205 -4.25 -20.62 2.12
C LEU A 205 -4.68 -21.12 3.51
N GLY A 206 -5.96 -21.02 3.84
CA GLY A 206 -6.56 -21.45 5.11
C GLY A 206 -6.45 -20.44 6.25
N ARG A 207 -5.92 -19.24 6.01
CA ARG A 207 -5.78 -18.17 7.00
C ARG A 207 -5.69 -16.80 6.33
N ASP A 208 -6.23 -15.78 7.00
CA ASP A 208 -6.05 -14.38 6.63
C ASP A 208 -4.70 -13.87 7.18
N HIS A 209 -3.86 -13.38 6.27
CA HIS A 209 -2.54 -12.83 6.57
C HIS A 209 -2.44 -11.31 6.38
N TRP A 210 -3.47 -10.65 5.86
CA TRP A 210 -3.40 -9.25 5.38
C TRP A 210 -4.26 -8.28 6.17
N THR A 211 -5.37 -8.72 6.78
CA THR A 211 -6.36 -7.79 7.34
C THR A 211 -5.98 -7.24 8.72
N HIS A 212 -5.41 -8.07 9.59
CA HIS A 212 -5.08 -7.69 10.97
C HIS A 212 -3.66 -8.15 11.32
N GLY A 213 -2.96 -7.37 12.16
CA GLY A 213 -1.79 -7.89 12.87
C GLY A 213 -2.18 -9.09 13.73
N GLN A 214 -1.25 -10.01 14.00
CA GLN A 214 -1.48 -10.92 15.13
C GLN A 214 -1.72 -10.04 16.37
N PRO A 215 -2.74 -10.35 17.19
CA PRO A 215 -2.78 -9.76 18.52
C PRO A 215 -1.50 -10.19 19.25
N ASP A 216 -0.79 -9.22 19.82
CA ASP A 216 0.29 -9.46 20.77
C ASP A 216 -0.16 -10.38 21.93
#